data_AF-A0AAD7HE60-F1
#
_entry.id   AF-A0AAD7HE60-F1
#
_cell.length_a   1.000
_cell.length_b   1.000
_cell.length_c   1.000
_cell.angle_alpha   90.00
_cell.angle_beta   90.00
_cell.angle_gamma   90.00
#
_symmetry.space_group_name_H-M   'P 1'
#
loop_
_entity.id
_entity.type
_entity.pdbx_description
1 polymer ?
#
loop_
_entity_poly.entity_id
_entity_poly.type
_entity_poly.pdbx_seq_one_letter_code
_entity_poly.pdbx_strand_id
1 'polypeptide(L)'
;MTFSLTPTASQPAEFYPSAKDLVAARKALVSILPLGLVYVVLHLAEYWAQDIAECAEGRAVAASDALDSNANICYLITKPIQQLDMENARLKIVRVKFTTVSHDQGWASDRSGQGTYNGWTWFEAAILRRTQVVPSIPALDEWMALASEEPINMDVEAEYDPAAEVKDAKGSARWMIQKNLRASDEFRQHTVTWEVPVGSASSATDTGAGDGAGFIERLTPGDCIAVVVRALYPGWCNHVQRVKVVVSYGLA
;
A
#
# COMPACT_ATOMS: atom_id res chain seq x y z
N MET A 1 -3.18 40.29 29.02
CA MET A 1 -3.20 40.38 27.55
C MET A 1 -3.26 38.95 27.02
N THR A 2 -4.44 38.51 26.62
CA THR A 2 -4.71 37.15 26.12
C THR A 2 -4.51 37.13 24.60
N PHE A 3 -3.49 36.42 24.12
CA PHE A 3 -3.29 36.20 22.70
C PHE A 3 -4.31 35.18 22.20
N SER A 4 -5.22 35.64 21.36
CA SER A 4 -6.13 34.80 20.58
C SER A 4 -5.33 34.16 19.45
N LEU A 5 -5.24 32.83 19.45
CA LEU A 5 -4.75 32.06 18.31
C LEU A 5 -5.82 32.10 17.22
N THR A 6 -5.52 32.81 16.14
CA THR A 6 -6.28 32.79 14.89
C THR A 6 -6.38 31.37 14.33
N PRO A 7 -7.52 30.96 13.76
CA PRO A 7 -7.68 29.63 13.18
C PRO A 7 -6.73 29.47 11.98
N THR A 8 -5.98 28.37 12.00
CA THR A 8 -5.07 27.92 10.95
C THR A 8 -5.79 27.93 9.60
N ALA A 9 -5.23 28.63 8.62
CA ALA A 9 -5.70 28.59 7.23
C ALA A 9 -5.78 27.12 6.78
N SER A 10 -6.97 26.68 6.36
CA SER A 10 -7.14 25.31 5.87
C SER A 10 -6.25 25.15 4.64
N GLN A 11 -5.35 24.17 4.65
CA GLN A 11 -4.62 23.84 3.44
C GLN A 11 -5.61 23.54 2.31
N PRO A 12 -5.37 24.02 1.07
CA PRO A 12 -6.21 23.66 -0.05
C PRO A 12 -6.26 22.14 -0.16
N ALA A 13 -7.45 21.59 -0.35
CA ALA A 13 -7.60 20.16 -0.58
C ALA A 13 -6.69 19.74 -1.74
N GLU A 14 -5.85 18.72 -1.54
CA GLU A 14 -5.06 18.14 -2.61
C GLU A 14 -5.99 17.73 -3.76
N PHE A 15 -5.77 18.30 -4.95
CA PHE A 15 -6.53 17.95 -6.13
C PHE A 15 -5.96 16.68 -6.74
N TYR A 16 -6.76 15.64 -6.81
CA TYR A 16 -6.41 14.39 -7.50
C TYR A 16 -7.21 14.31 -8.81
N PRO A 17 -6.54 14.33 -9.97
CA PRO A 17 -7.20 14.20 -11.26
C PRO A 17 -8.05 12.94 -11.33
N SER A 18 -9.18 13.01 -12.03
CA SER A 18 -9.91 11.82 -12.48
C SER A 18 -9.42 11.38 -13.86
N ALA A 19 -9.85 10.19 -14.31
CA ALA A 19 -9.62 9.75 -15.69
C ALA A 19 -10.18 10.73 -16.74
N LYS A 20 -11.31 11.40 -16.41
CA LYS A 20 -11.90 12.45 -17.27
C LYS A 20 -11.00 13.68 -17.35
N ASP A 21 -10.41 14.08 -16.23
CA ASP A 21 -9.50 15.23 -16.17
C ASP A 21 -8.22 14.97 -16.96
N LEU A 22 -7.71 13.72 -16.94
CA LEU A 22 -6.59 13.30 -17.79
C LEU A 22 -6.90 13.47 -19.27
N VAL A 23 -8.10 13.09 -19.72
CA VAL A 23 -8.49 13.27 -21.12
C VAL A 23 -8.71 14.73 -21.48
N ALA A 24 -9.30 15.52 -20.59
CA ALA A 24 -9.43 16.95 -20.81
C ALA A 24 -8.05 17.61 -20.94
N ALA A 25 -7.12 17.29 -20.03
CA ALA A 25 -5.75 17.79 -20.06
C ALA A 25 -5.00 17.36 -21.33
N ARG A 26 -5.09 16.07 -21.70
CA ARG A 26 -4.51 15.55 -22.95
C ARG A 26 -5.08 16.29 -24.17
N LYS A 27 -6.40 16.46 -24.27
CA LYS A 27 -7.06 17.13 -25.40
C LYS A 27 -6.64 18.59 -25.51
N ALA A 28 -6.56 19.29 -24.38
CA ALA A 28 -6.09 20.67 -24.34
C ALA A 28 -4.63 20.78 -24.79
N LEU A 29 -3.74 19.93 -24.26
CA LEU A 29 -2.30 20.00 -24.55
C LEU A 29 -1.95 19.55 -25.97
N VAL A 30 -2.68 18.58 -26.56
CA VAL A 30 -2.46 18.14 -27.96
C VAL A 30 -2.73 19.26 -28.96
N SER A 31 -3.53 20.27 -28.61
CA SER A 31 -3.72 21.45 -29.47
C SER A 31 -2.49 22.36 -29.58
N ILE A 32 -1.51 22.18 -28.69
CA ILE A 32 -0.33 23.05 -28.55
C ILE A 32 0.98 22.25 -28.70
N LEU A 33 0.99 20.96 -28.32
CA LEU A 33 2.17 20.10 -28.26
C LEU A 33 1.96 18.79 -29.03
N PRO A 34 3.01 18.24 -29.66
CA PRO A 34 3.00 16.86 -30.15
C PRO A 34 2.68 15.86 -29.03
N LEU A 35 1.97 14.78 -29.36
CA LEU A 35 1.46 13.80 -28.38
C LEU A 35 2.54 13.26 -27.43
N GLY A 36 3.74 13.00 -27.94
CA GLY A 36 4.86 12.53 -27.11
C GLY A 36 5.25 13.53 -26.02
N LEU A 37 5.26 14.83 -26.32
CA LEU A 37 5.55 15.88 -25.32
C LEU A 37 4.40 16.05 -24.33
N VAL A 38 3.15 15.85 -24.74
CA VAL A 38 2.01 15.85 -23.83
C VAL A 38 2.18 14.78 -22.74
N TYR A 39 2.59 13.57 -23.12
CA TYR A 39 2.82 12.49 -22.16
C TYR A 39 3.98 12.80 -21.21
N VAL A 40 5.08 13.36 -21.72
CA VAL A 40 6.20 13.80 -20.88
C VAL A 40 5.76 14.88 -19.89
N VAL A 41 5.01 15.88 -20.33
CA VAL A 41 4.52 16.97 -19.46
C VAL A 41 3.61 16.41 -18.37
N LEU A 42 2.63 15.57 -18.72
CA LEU A 42 1.70 15.00 -17.74
C LEU A 42 2.40 14.05 -16.76
N HIS A 43 3.40 13.29 -17.23
CA HIS A 43 4.22 12.44 -16.38
C HIS A 43 5.08 13.25 -15.40
N LEU A 44 5.80 14.27 -15.88
CA LEU A 44 6.64 15.14 -15.05
C LEU A 44 5.84 15.99 -14.06
N ALA A 45 4.60 16.35 -14.41
CA ALA A 45 3.68 17.05 -13.53
C ALA A 45 3.02 16.13 -12.49
N GLU A 46 3.30 14.82 -12.52
CA GLU A 46 2.62 13.78 -11.74
C GLU A 46 1.08 13.90 -11.84
N TYR A 47 0.60 14.37 -12.99
CA TYR A 47 -0.83 14.57 -13.23
C TYR A 47 -1.41 13.21 -13.58
N TRP A 48 -1.78 12.45 -12.54
CA TRP A 48 -2.24 11.07 -12.62
C TRP A 48 -3.59 10.90 -11.93
N ALA A 49 -4.42 10.00 -12.45
CA ALA A 49 -5.63 9.62 -11.75
C ALA A 49 -5.27 8.75 -10.54
N GLN A 50 -6.04 8.85 -9.45
CA GLN A 50 -5.71 8.13 -8.23
C GLN A 50 -6.92 7.39 -7.65
N ASP A 51 -6.70 6.13 -7.27
CA ASP A 51 -7.60 5.40 -6.38
C ASP A 51 -6.97 5.34 -4.99
N ILE A 52 -7.76 5.68 -3.98
CA ILE A 52 -7.33 5.76 -2.59
C ILE A 52 -8.13 4.74 -1.76
N ALA A 53 -7.42 3.91 -1.02
CA ALA A 53 -7.97 3.05 0.02
C ALA A 53 -7.31 3.41 1.35
N GLU A 54 -8.10 3.53 2.41
CA GLU A 54 -7.61 3.91 3.72
C GLU A 54 -8.41 3.20 4.82
N CYS A 55 -7.69 2.68 5.81
CA CYS A 55 -8.24 2.20 7.08
C CYS A 55 -7.51 2.94 8.19
N ALA A 56 -8.26 3.55 9.11
CA ALA A 56 -7.76 4.36 10.22
C ALA A 56 -8.24 3.84 11.58
N GLU A 57 -8.53 2.54 11.65
CA GLU A 57 -8.99 1.88 12.86
C GLU A 57 -7.79 1.32 13.62
N GLY A 58 -7.60 1.77 14.87
CA GLY A 58 -6.52 1.31 15.71
C GLY A 58 -6.61 -0.19 16.00
N ARG A 59 -5.58 -0.97 15.69
CA ARG A 59 -5.51 -2.41 15.93
C ARG A 59 -4.14 -2.81 16.48
N ALA A 60 -4.13 -3.79 17.38
CA ALA A 60 -2.92 -4.42 17.88
C ALA A 60 -2.86 -5.84 17.32
N VAL A 61 -1.78 -6.16 16.60
CA VAL A 61 -1.55 -7.48 16.01
C VAL A 61 -0.42 -8.13 16.79
N ALA A 62 -0.77 -9.01 17.74
CA ALA A 62 0.21 -9.70 18.56
C ALA A 62 0.66 -10.96 17.83
N ALA A 63 1.97 -11.24 17.87
CA ALA A 63 2.51 -12.48 17.31
C ALA A 63 1.79 -13.71 17.87
N SER A 64 1.44 -13.69 19.16
CA SER A 64 0.72 -14.75 19.88
C SER A 64 -0.71 -15.01 19.39
N ASP A 65 -1.26 -14.14 18.55
CA ASP A 65 -2.59 -14.37 17.94
C ASP A 65 -2.53 -15.48 16.88
N ALA A 66 -1.33 -15.80 16.38
CA ALA A 66 -1.05 -16.96 15.53
C ALA A 66 -0.41 -18.12 16.32
N LEU A 67 -0.74 -19.36 15.92
CA LEU A 67 -0.28 -20.58 16.59
C LEU A 67 1.24 -20.73 16.65
N ASP A 68 1.95 -20.27 15.62
CA ASP A 68 3.40 -20.33 15.48
C ASP A 68 4.10 -19.03 15.92
N SER A 69 3.37 -18.10 16.54
CA SER A 69 3.85 -16.77 16.91
C SER A 69 4.35 -15.93 15.72
N ASN A 70 3.69 -16.05 14.57
CA ASN A 70 3.98 -15.34 13.34
C ASN A 70 2.69 -14.76 12.74
N ALA A 71 2.14 -13.75 13.40
CA ALA A 71 0.87 -13.16 13.00
C ALA A 71 0.89 -12.63 11.56
N ASN A 72 -0.22 -12.90 10.86
CA ASN A 72 -0.38 -12.66 9.44
C ASN A 72 -1.79 -12.10 9.14
N ILE A 73 -1.98 -10.82 9.47
CA ILE A 73 -3.31 -10.21 9.49
C ILE A 73 -3.49 -9.25 8.31
N CYS A 74 -4.50 -9.48 7.47
CA CYS A 74 -4.89 -8.55 6.41
C CYS A 74 -5.66 -7.37 7.00
N TYR A 75 -5.11 -6.17 6.87
CA TYR A 75 -5.64 -4.96 7.51
C TYR A 75 -6.38 -4.04 6.53
N LEU A 76 -6.02 -4.07 5.25
CA LEU A 76 -6.64 -3.25 4.22
C LEU A 76 -6.58 -3.97 2.87
N ILE A 77 -7.69 -3.96 2.14
CA ILE A 77 -7.76 -4.41 0.74
C ILE A 77 -8.26 -3.22 -0.11
N THR A 78 -7.56 -2.91 -1.20
CA THR A 78 -8.03 -1.90 -2.15
C THR A 78 -9.23 -2.39 -2.95
N LYS A 79 -9.96 -1.46 -3.57
CA LYS A 79 -10.89 -1.81 -4.65
C LYS A 79 -10.13 -2.52 -5.79
N PRO A 80 -10.83 -3.32 -6.62
CA PRO A 80 -10.22 -3.93 -7.80
C PRO A 80 -9.64 -2.84 -8.70
N ILE A 81 -8.40 -3.05 -9.13
CA ILE A 81 -7.68 -2.15 -10.03
C ILE A 81 -8.51 -1.98 -11.30
N GLN A 82 -8.91 -0.75 -11.56
CA GLN A 82 -9.77 -0.44 -12.68
C GLN A 82 -9.01 -0.54 -14.00
N GLN A 83 -9.67 -1.08 -15.02
CA GLN A 83 -9.24 -0.88 -16.40
C GLN A 83 -9.75 0.47 -16.87
N LEU A 84 -8.90 1.48 -16.81
CA LEU A 84 -9.22 2.82 -17.28
C LEU A 84 -8.73 3.00 -18.71
N ASP A 85 -9.57 2.60 -19.66
CA ASP A 85 -9.38 2.89 -21.07
C ASP A 85 -10.01 4.23 -21.42
N MET A 86 -9.22 5.11 -22.02
CA MET A 86 -9.67 6.36 -22.60
C MET A 86 -9.69 6.24 -24.12
N GLU A 87 -10.44 7.12 -24.80
CA GLU A 87 -10.49 7.19 -26.26
C GLU A 87 -9.07 7.21 -26.88
N ASN A 88 -8.65 6.04 -27.36
CA ASN A 88 -7.34 5.73 -27.95
C ASN A 88 -6.12 5.84 -27.01
N ALA A 89 -6.28 5.72 -25.69
CA ALA A 89 -5.16 5.65 -24.75
C ALA A 89 -5.51 4.79 -23.52
N ARG A 90 -4.59 3.92 -23.09
CA ARG A 90 -4.75 3.09 -21.90
C ARG A 90 -3.99 3.69 -20.74
N LEU A 91 -4.64 3.90 -19.59
CA LEU A 91 -3.92 4.28 -18.38
C LEU A 91 -3.17 3.07 -17.83
N LYS A 92 -1.92 3.29 -17.40
CA LYS A 92 -1.10 2.30 -16.71
C LYS A 92 -0.89 2.73 -15.28
N ILE A 93 -0.72 1.76 -14.39
CA ILE A 93 -0.28 2.03 -13.03
C ILE A 93 1.16 2.51 -13.12
N VAL A 94 1.41 3.70 -12.61
CA VAL A 94 2.73 4.35 -12.64
C VAL A 94 3.37 4.41 -11.26
N ARG A 95 2.53 4.46 -10.21
CA ARG A 95 2.98 4.55 -8.82
C ARG A 95 1.99 3.84 -7.89
N VAL A 96 2.51 3.15 -6.89
CA VAL A 96 1.77 2.70 -5.72
C VAL A 96 2.45 3.26 -4.49
N LYS A 97 1.72 4.03 -3.68
CA LYS A 97 2.23 4.67 -2.46
C LYS A 97 1.51 4.11 -1.25
N PHE A 98 2.29 3.61 -0.30
CA PHE A 98 1.84 3.12 1.00
C PHE A 98 2.17 4.16 2.06
N THR A 99 1.24 4.39 2.98
CA THR A 99 1.47 5.19 4.19
C THR A 99 0.98 4.39 5.38
N THR A 100 1.87 4.10 6.32
CA THR A 100 1.56 3.37 7.56
C THR A 100 1.81 4.28 8.75
N VAL A 101 0.93 4.23 9.75
CA VAL A 101 1.13 4.86 11.06
C VAL A 101 1.08 3.77 12.11
N SER A 102 2.24 3.44 12.69
CA SER A 102 2.38 2.27 13.55
C SER A 102 3.60 2.36 14.47
N HIS A 103 3.67 1.41 15.41
CA HIS A 103 4.84 1.19 16.26
C HIS A 103 4.92 -0.28 16.70
N ASP A 104 6.03 -0.64 17.35
CA ASP A 104 6.24 -1.96 17.94
C ASP A 104 5.85 -1.98 19.43
N GLN A 105 5.99 -3.09 20.13
CA GLN A 105 5.61 -3.21 21.54
C GLN A 105 6.38 -2.29 22.53
N GLY A 106 7.45 -1.64 22.10
CA GLY A 106 8.23 -0.70 22.93
C GLY A 106 9.38 -1.30 23.75
N TRP A 107 9.64 -2.60 23.65
CA TRP A 107 10.73 -3.25 24.36
C TRP A 107 11.30 -4.44 23.58
N ALA A 108 12.56 -4.79 23.83
CA ALA A 108 13.17 -6.02 23.34
C ALA A 108 14.09 -6.60 24.41
N SER A 109 14.10 -7.93 24.56
CA SER A 109 15.00 -8.64 25.48
C SER A 109 16.47 -8.42 25.11
N ASP A 110 16.76 -8.48 23.83
CA ASP A 110 18.04 -8.09 23.26
C ASP A 110 18.01 -6.60 22.85
N ARG A 111 18.93 -5.82 23.40
CA ARG A 111 19.08 -4.39 23.11
C ARG A 111 19.89 -4.13 21.84
N SER A 112 20.53 -5.15 21.26
CA SER A 112 21.21 -5.01 19.98
C SER A 112 20.19 -4.65 18.89
N GLY A 113 20.40 -3.53 18.20
CA GLY A 113 19.48 -3.04 17.17
C GLY A 113 18.25 -2.28 17.70
N GLN A 114 18.17 -1.92 18.99
CA GLN A 114 17.14 -0.96 19.46
C GLN A 114 17.26 0.36 18.70
N GLY A 115 16.13 0.93 18.28
CA GLY A 115 16.13 2.17 17.49
C GLY A 115 16.60 1.97 16.05
N THR A 116 16.68 0.73 15.56
CA THR A 116 16.92 0.41 14.15
C THR A 116 15.68 -0.25 13.53
N TYR A 117 15.64 -0.35 12.20
CA TYR A 117 14.55 -1.02 11.48
C TYR A 117 14.70 -2.54 11.39
N ASN A 118 15.59 -3.13 12.19
CA ASN A 118 15.72 -4.59 12.35
C ASN A 118 14.75 -5.15 13.41
N GLY A 119 13.50 -4.68 13.36
CA GLY A 119 12.40 -5.15 14.20
C GLY A 119 11.71 -6.39 13.66
N TRP A 120 10.83 -6.97 14.48
CA TRP A 120 10.02 -8.15 14.15
C TRP A 120 8.54 -7.80 14.00
N THR A 121 8.24 -6.53 13.75
CA THR A 121 6.93 -6.08 13.27
C THR A 121 7.11 -5.29 11.98
N TRP A 122 6.28 -5.59 11.00
CA TRP A 122 6.39 -5.01 9.66
C TRP A 122 5.09 -5.11 8.88
N PHE A 123 5.10 -4.56 7.67
CA PHE A 123 4.00 -4.56 6.73
C PHE A 123 4.43 -5.19 5.40
N GLU A 124 3.52 -5.93 4.78
CA GLU A 124 3.72 -6.54 3.46
C GLU A 124 2.56 -6.20 2.53
N ALA A 125 2.84 -6.12 1.23
CA ALA A 125 1.81 -6.08 0.19
C ALA A 125 1.65 -7.47 -0.43
N ALA A 126 0.41 -7.82 -0.75
CA ALA A 126 0.07 -8.92 -1.65
C ALA A 126 -0.80 -8.43 -2.79
N ILE A 127 -0.65 -9.08 -3.94
CA ILE A 127 -1.55 -8.94 -5.08
C ILE A 127 -2.56 -10.08 -4.98
N LEU A 128 -3.83 -9.75 -4.79
CA LEU A 128 -4.93 -10.70 -4.78
C LEU A 128 -5.57 -10.73 -6.15
N ARG A 129 -5.54 -11.91 -6.80
CA ARG A 129 -6.13 -12.13 -8.11
C ARG A 129 -7.22 -13.17 -8.02
N ARG A 130 -8.37 -12.90 -8.65
CA ARG A 130 -9.47 -13.86 -8.76
C ARG A 130 -9.01 -15.05 -9.60
N THR A 131 -8.64 -16.15 -8.96
CA THR A 131 -8.51 -17.45 -9.63
C THR A 131 -9.94 -17.95 -9.91
N GLN A 132 -10.22 -18.42 -11.12
CA GLN A 132 -11.55 -18.92 -11.49
C GLN A 132 -11.94 -20.24 -10.79
N VAL A 133 -11.24 -20.65 -9.74
CA VAL A 133 -11.38 -21.95 -9.11
C VAL A 133 -11.22 -21.74 -7.60
N VAL A 134 -12.31 -21.61 -6.84
CA VAL A 134 -12.86 -22.61 -5.89
C VAL A 134 -14.24 -22.09 -5.39
N PRO A 135 -15.31 -22.90 -5.33
CA PRO A 135 -16.66 -22.47 -4.87
C PRO A 135 -16.78 -22.15 -3.36
N SER A 136 -15.73 -22.31 -2.57
CA SER A 136 -15.77 -22.23 -1.10
C SER A 136 -15.15 -20.97 -0.51
N ILE A 137 -14.62 -20.07 -1.34
CA ILE A 137 -14.09 -18.78 -0.91
C ILE A 137 -15.21 -17.76 -1.06
N PRO A 138 -15.46 -16.88 -0.06
CA PRO A 138 -16.33 -15.73 -0.25
C PRO A 138 -15.91 -14.96 -1.50
N ALA A 139 -16.85 -14.38 -2.23
CA ALA A 139 -16.47 -13.55 -3.38
C ALA A 139 -15.46 -12.48 -2.93
N LEU A 140 -14.53 -12.04 -3.79
CA LEU A 140 -13.59 -10.95 -3.44
C LEU A 140 -14.32 -9.72 -2.88
N ASP A 141 -15.56 -9.49 -3.32
CA ASP A 141 -16.47 -8.47 -2.80
C ASP A 141 -16.87 -8.71 -1.33
N GLU A 142 -17.12 -9.95 -0.92
CA GLU A 142 -17.38 -10.34 0.47
C GLU A 142 -16.11 -10.24 1.32
N TRP A 143 -14.94 -10.54 0.77
CA TRP A 143 -13.67 -10.32 1.46
C TRP A 143 -13.34 -8.85 1.64
N MET A 144 -13.59 -8.01 0.64
CA MET A 144 -13.44 -6.57 0.77
C MET A 144 -14.39 -6.03 1.83
N ALA A 145 -15.63 -6.54 1.89
CA ALA A 145 -16.58 -6.18 2.94
C ALA A 145 -16.10 -6.64 4.32
N LEU A 146 -15.65 -7.89 4.45
CA LEU A 146 -15.17 -8.45 5.71
C LEU A 146 -13.93 -7.70 6.20
N ALA A 147 -12.92 -7.50 5.35
CA ALA A 147 -11.70 -6.75 5.64
C ALA A 147 -11.98 -5.27 5.98
N SER A 148 -13.13 -4.73 5.55
CA SER A 148 -13.54 -3.38 5.90
C SER A 148 -14.20 -3.27 7.28
N GLU A 149 -14.69 -4.37 7.85
CA GLU A 149 -15.28 -4.43 9.19
C GLU A 149 -14.26 -4.98 10.21
N GLU A 150 -13.65 -6.12 9.92
CA GLU A 150 -12.68 -6.81 10.78
C GLU A 150 -11.47 -7.30 10.00
N PRO A 151 -10.30 -7.41 10.65
CA PRO A 151 -9.05 -7.68 9.97
C PRO A 151 -8.96 -9.20 9.73
N ILE A 152 -8.75 -9.62 8.48
CA ILE A 152 -8.83 -11.05 8.13
C ILE A 152 -7.55 -11.76 8.59
N ASN A 153 -7.70 -12.88 9.31
CA ASN A 153 -6.55 -13.70 9.66
C ASN A 153 -6.18 -14.61 8.48
N MET A 154 -5.05 -14.33 7.84
CA MET A 154 -4.65 -15.03 6.62
C MET A 154 -4.11 -16.45 6.88
N ASP A 155 -3.96 -16.87 8.14
CA ASP A 155 -3.55 -18.22 8.51
C ASP A 155 -4.75 -19.17 8.71
N VAL A 156 -5.98 -18.65 8.69
CA VAL A 156 -7.20 -19.44 8.81
C VAL A 156 -7.66 -19.84 7.42
N GLU A 157 -7.50 -21.12 7.04
CA GLU A 157 -7.90 -21.63 5.70
C GLU A 157 -9.38 -21.42 5.38
N ALA A 158 -10.25 -21.36 6.41
CA ALA A 158 -11.67 -21.05 6.23
C ALA A 158 -11.92 -19.58 5.82
N GLU A 159 -10.95 -18.69 6.09
CA GLU A 159 -11.01 -17.26 5.83
C GLU A 159 -10.15 -16.85 4.63
N TYR A 160 -9.11 -17.64 4.28
CA TYR A 160 -8.09 -17.27 3.30
C TYR A 160 -7.64 -18.42 2.38
N ASP A 161 -7.62 -18.19 1.06
CA ASP A 161 -6.98 -19.08 0.07
C ASP A 161 -5.63 -18.51 -0.40
N PRO A 162 -4.49 -19.13 -0.03
CA PRO A 162 -3.17 -18.75 -0.49
C PRO A 162 -2.97 -18.84 -2.02
N ALA A 163 -3.84 -19.54 -2.75
CA ALA A 163 -3.78 -19.59 -4.21
C ALA A 163 -4.27 -18.29 -4.89
N ALA A 164 -4.99 -17.41 -4.17
CA ALA A 164 -5.39 -16.10 -4.66
C ALA A 164 -4.19 -15.12 -4.76
N GLU A 165 -3.10 -15.42 -4.07
CA GLU A 165 -1.89 -14.62 -3.99
C GLU A 165 -1.02 -14.76 -5.25
N VAL A 166 -0.77 -13.65 -5.96
CA VAL A 166 0.12 -13.66 -7.13
C VAL A 166 1.58 -13.75 -6.66
N LYS A 167 2.26 -14.81 -7.08
CA LYS A 167 3.69 -15.03 -6.81
C LYS A 167 4.58 -14.17 -7.70
N ASP A 168 5.73 -13.80 -7.18
CA ASP A 168 6.82 -13.13 -7.86
C ASP A 168 7.65 -14.12 -8.72
N ALA A 169 8.76 -13.66 -9.31
CA ALA A 169 9.61 -14.52 -10.15
C ALA A 169 10.39 -15.57 -9.32
N LYS A 170 10.55 -15.33 -8.03
CA LYS A 170 11.23 -16.19 -7.06
C LYS A 170 10.25 -17.12 -6.33
N GLY A 171 8.95 -17.00 -6.60
CA GLY A 171 7.88 -17.77 -5.96
C GLY A 171 7.34 -17.16 -4.65
N SER A 172 7.83 -15.99 -4.23
CA SER A 172 7.31 -15.23 -3.08
C SER A 172 6.03 -14.50 -3.47
N ALA A 173 4.98 -14.55 -2.66
CA ALA A 173 3.73 -13.83 -2.92
C ALA A 173 3.61 -12.51 -2.14
N ARG A 174 4.65 -12.14 -1.38
CA ARG A 174 4.67 -10.96 -0.51
C ARG A 174 5.82 -10.03 -0.87
N TRP A 175 5.53 -8.73 -0.85
CA TRP A 175 6.48 -7.64 -1.00
C TRP A 175 6.57 -6.86 0.31
N MET A 176 7.78 -6.74 0.87
CA MET A 176 8.01 -5.94 2.07
C MET A 176 7.64 -4.48 1.81
N ILE A 177 6.75 -3.90 2.61
CA ILE A 177 6.44 -2.47 2.57
C ILE A 177 7.40 -1.74 3.52
N GLN A 178 7.27 -1.98 4.83
CA GLN A 178 7.97 -1.21 5.85
C GLN A 178 8.10 -2.02 7.15
N LYS A 179 9.29 -2.00 7.76
CA LYS A 179 9.49 -2.47 9.15
C LYS A 179 9.27 -1.35 10.16
N ASN A 180 8.75 -1.66 11.34
CA ASN A 180 8.73 -0.71 12.44
C ASN A 180 10.12 -0.56 13.07
N LEU A 181 10.29 0.51 13.84
CA LEU A 181 11.47 0.70 14.67
C LEU A 181 11.44 -0.29 15.83
N ARG A 182 12.51 -1.07 15.98
CA ARG A 182 12.62 -2.09 17.02
C ARG A 182 12.53 -1.48 18.42
N ALA A 183 11.68 -2.07 19.25
CA ALA A 183 11.50 -1.70 20.66
C ALA A 183 11.15 -0.22 20.87
N SER A 184 10.23 0.29 20.04
CA SER A 184 9.69 1.64 20.12
C SER A 184 8.17 1.58 20.23
N ASP A 185 7.60 2.25 21.22
CA ASP A 185 6.15 2.42 21.45
C ASP A 185 5.60 3.72 20.86
N GLU A 186 6.46 4.53 20.24
CA GLU A 186 6.07 5.79 19.61
C GLU A 186 5.50 5.55 18.20
N PHE A 187 4.25 5.98 17.97
CA PHE A 187 3.64 5.99 16.64
C PHE A 187 4.47 6.80 15.66
N ARG A 188 4.85 6.16 14.54
CA ARG A 188 5.61 6.78 13.46
C ARG A 188 4.87 6.61 12.16
N GLN A 189 4.91 7.66 11.34
CA GLN A 189 4.41 7.60 9.97
C GLN A 189 5.56 7.25 9.03
N HIS A 190 5.37 6.19 8.24
CA HIS A 190 6.26 5.83 7.14
C HIS A 190 5.54 6.00 5.82
N THR A 191 6.30 6.32 4.78
CA THR A 191 5.78 6.46 3.42
C THR A 191 6.72 5.75 2.47
N VAL A 192 6.19 4.75 1.77
CA VAL A 192 6.93 3.93 0.82
C VAL A 192 6.26 4.05 -0.54
N THR A 193 7.05 4.40 -1.54
CA THR A 193 6.57 4.64 -2.90
C THR A 193 7.26 3.67 -3.84
N TRP A 194 6.48 2.88 -4.56
CA TRP A 194 6.95 2.02 -5.65
C TRP A 194 6.53 2.64 -6.98
N GLU A 195 7.46 2.67 -7.94
CA GLU A 195 7.29 3.29 -9.25
C GLU A 195 7.93 2.43 -10.33
N VAL A 196 7.36 2.45 -11.54
CA VAL A 196 7.98 1.84 -12.73
C VAL A 196 9.20 2.71 -13.10
N PRO A 197 10.41 2.14 -13.28
CA PRO A 197 11.62 2.91 -13.08
C PRO A 197 11.86 3.97 -14.16
N VAL A 198 12.29 5.15 -13.69
CA VAL A 198 13.41 5.90 -14.29
C VAL A 198 14.51 5.99 -13.24
N GLY A 199 15.42 5.01 -13.22
CA GLY A 199 16.70 5.08 -12.50
C GLY A 199 16.63 4.89 -10.97
N SER A 200 17.13 3.76 -10.51
CA SER A 200 17.40 3.47 -9.09
C SER A 200 18.31 4.54 -8.47
N ALA A 201 17.81 5.23 -7.44
CA ALA A 201 18.64 5.94 -6.47
C ALA A 201 18.49 5.24 -5.12
N SER A 202 19.29 4.20 -4.90
CA SER A 202 19.48 3.60 -3.58
C SER A 202 20.27 4.56 -2.68
N SER A 203 19.60 5.33 -1.83
CA SER A 203 20.29 5.97 -0.71
C SER A 203 20.53 4.91 0.36
N ALA A 204 21.80 4.65 0.67
CA ALA A 204 22.31 3.59 1.56
C ALA A 204 22.02 3.81 3.05
N THR A 205 20.80 4.19 3.41
CA THR A 205 20.31 4.28 4.79
C THR A 205 19.26 3.19 5.00
N ASP A 206 19.43 2.36 6.02
CA ASP A 206 18.41 1.37 6.43
C ASP A 206 17.17 2.12 6.92
N THR A 207 16.19 2.29 6.03
CA THR A 207 14.90 2.92 6.33
C THR A 207 13.84 1.91 6.74
N GLY A 208 14.14 0.61 6.70
CA GLY A 208 13.17 -0.47 6.86
C GLY A 208 12.18 -0.63 5.70
N ALA A 209 12.29 0.17 4.63
CA ALA A 209 11.40 0.12 3.48
C ALA A 209 11.83 -0.95 2.48
N GLY A 210 10.86 -1.65 1.88
CA GLY A 210 11.14 -2.55 0.75
C GLY A 210 11.12 -1.83 -0.61
N ASP A 211 11.82 -2.40 -1.58
CA ASP A 211 12.05 -1.81 -2.90
C ASP A 211 10.88 -1.98 -3.89
N GLY A 212 9.93 -2.87 -3.58
CA GLY A 212 8.77 -3.14 -4.43
C GLY A 212 9.12 -3.73 -5.79
N ALA A 213 10.32 -4.29 -5.96
CA ALA A 213 10.80 -4.73 -7.26
C ALA A 213 9.85 -5.76 -7.91
N GLY A 214 9.41 -5.48 -9.13
CA GLY A 214 8.51 -6.36 -9.87
C GLY A 214 7.05 -6.32 -9.43
N PHE A 215 6.67 -5.48 -8.45
CA PHE A 215 5.31 -5.40 -7.94
C PHE A 215 4.36 -4.79 -8.99
N ILE A 216 4.68 -3.59 -9.49
CA ILE A 216 3.80 -2.87 -10.43
C ILE A 216 3.68 -3.62 -11.76
N GLU A 217 4.76 -4.21 -12.25
CA GLU A 217 4.76 -4.99 -13.49
C GLU A 217 3.86 -6.23 -13.43
N ARG A 218 3.51 -6.70 -12.23
CA ARG A 218 2.63 -7.87 -12.01
C ARG A 218 1.17 -7.53 -11.82
N LEU A 219 0.85 -6.27 -11.52
CA LEU A 219 -0.53 -5.82 -11.36
C LEU A 219 -1.27 -5.87 -12.70
N THR A 220 -2.47 -6.41 -12.68
CA THR A 220 -3.40 -6.47 -13.80
C THR A 220 -4.75 -5.90 -13.41
N PRO A 221 -5.54 -5.39 -14.37
CA PRO A 221 -6.89 -4.95 -14.06
C PRO A 221 -7.73 -6.08 -13.44
N GLY A 222 -8.47 -5.75 -12.38
CA GLY A 222 -9.23 -6.71 -11.57
C GLY A 222 -8.48 -7.23 -10.34
N ASP A 223 -7.16 -7.05 -10.25
CA ASP A 223 -6.41 -7.40 -9.04
C ASP A 223 -6.72 -6.41 -7.90
N CYS A 224 -6.65 -6.87 -6.65
CA CYS A 224 -6.66 -6.01 -5.48
C CYS A 224 -5.27 -6.01 -4.82
N ILE A 225 -4.95 -4.93 -4.13
CA ILE A 225 -3.75 -4.83 -3.29
C ILE A 225 -4.19 -5.02 -1.84
N ALA A 226 -3.64 -6.04 -1.17
CA ALA A 226 -3.82 -6.26 0.25
C ALA A 226 -2.59 -5.77 1.02
N VAL A 227 -2.81 -5.08 2.14
CA VAL A 227 -1.77 -4.76 3.11
C VAL A 227 -1.90 -5.68 4.31
N VAL A 228 -0.83 -6.38 4.61
CA VAL A 228 -0.70 -7.31 5.73
C VAL A 228 0.11 -6.69 6.83
N VAL A 229 -0.36 -6.86 8.05
CA VAL A 229 0.32 -6.50 9.28
C VAL A 229 0.94 -7.77 9.86
N ARG A 230 2.25 -7.71 10.13
CA ARG A 230 3.03 -8.84 10.63
C ARG A 230 3.60 -8.54 12.02
N ALA A 231 3.66 -9.57 12.84
CA ALA A 231 4.40 -9.61 14.10
C ALA A 231 4.98 -11.01 14.31
N LEU A 232 6.28 -11.10 14.61
CA LEU A 232 7.00 -12.37 14.76
C LEU A 232 7.64 -12.47 16.14
N TYR A 233 7.57 -13.69 16.71
CA TYR A 233 8.04 -14.11 18.02
C TYR A 233 7.15 -13.72 19.20
N PRO A 234 7.03 -14.60 20.22
CA PRO A 234 6.24 -14.31 21.41
C PRO A 234 6.62 -12.97 22.06
N GLY A 235 5.61 -12.17 22.40
CA GLY A 235 5.77 -10.85 23.02
C GLY A 235 5.96 -9.69 22.04
N TRP A 236 6.10 -9.93 20.74
CA TRP A 236 6.06 -8.87 19.73
C TRP A 236 4.63 -8.55 19.33
N CYS A 237 4.35 -7.26 19.15
CA CYS A 237 3.02 -6.76 18.83
C CYS A 237 3.14 -5.53 17.93
N ASN A 238 2.49 -5.56 16.78
CA ASN A 238 2.45 -4.44 15.85
C ASN A 238 1.20 -3.60 16.16
N HIS A 239 1.39 -2.39 16.65
CA HIS A 239 0.32 -1.45 16.94
C HIS A 239 0.12 -0.55 15.73
N VAL A 240 -1.01 -0.71 15.05
CA VAL A 240 -1.33 0.01 13.80
C VAL A 240 -2.45 0.97 14.08
N GLN A 241 -2.25 2.23 13.72
CA GLN A 241 -3.29 3.26 13.80
C GLN A 241 -3.96 3.50 12.45
N ARG A 242 -3.18 3.43 11.36
CA ARG A 242 -3.64 3.80 10.04
C ARG A 242 -2.80 3.19 8.94
N VAL A 243 -3.47 2.75 7.87
CA VAL A 243 -2.84 2.37 6.60
C VAL A 243 -3.60 3.04 5.46
N LYS A 244 -2.86 3.67 4.55
CA LYS A 244 -3.38 4.27 3.32
C LYS A 244 -2.60 3.75 2.12
N VAL A 245 -3.31 3.32 1.09
CA VAL A 245 -2.75 2.92 -0.20
C VAL A 245 -3.30 3.86 -1.27
N VAL A 246 -2.39 4.40 -2.09
CA VAL A 246 -2.73 5.27 -3.23
C VAL A 246 -2.17 4.61 -4.49
N VAL A 247 -3.06 4.23 -5.39
CA VAL A 247 -2.71 3.69 -6.72
C VAL A 247 -2.86 4.81 -7.73
N SER A 248 -1.78 5.16 -8.43
CA SER A 248 -1.77 6.23 -9.43
C SER A 248 -1.70 5.68 -10.85
N TYR A 249 -2.52 6.25 -11.72
CA TYR A 249 -2.71 5.88 -13.12
C TYR A 249 -2.28 7.02 -14.04
N GLY A 250 -1.23 6.77 -14.82
CA GLY A 250 -0.68 7.73 -15.78
C GLY A 250 -0.96 7.32 -17.22
N LEU A 251 -0.88 8.29 -18.13
CA LEU A 251 -0.82 8.03 -19.56
C LEU A 251 0.57 7.48 -19.90
N ALA A 252 0.61 6.40 -20.67
CA ALA A 252 1.84 5.70 -21.05
C ALA A 252 1.77 5.16 -22.48
#